data_AF-A0A2S4KT36-F1
#
_entry.id   AF-A0A2S4KT36-F1
#
_cell.length_a   1.000
_cell.length_b   1.000
_cell.length_c   1.000
_cell.angle_alpha   90.00
_cell.angle_beta   90.00
_cell.angle_gamma   90.00
#
_symmetry.space_group_name_H-M   'P 1'
#
loop_
_entity.id
_entity.type
_entity.pdbx_description
1 polymer ?
#
loop_
_entity_poly.entity_id
_entity_poly.type
_entity_poly.pdbx_seq_one_letter_code
_entity_poly.pdbx_strand_id
1 'polypeptide(L)'
;MMRFLPCYQAVESMRRGMAPGDAAEDAVRRMLRRYPRVQAGVVVVDREGRHGGAASGWTFTYAFRGGAMAEAEVVTVEPVHDVPEL
;
A
#
# COMPACT_ATOMS: atom_id res chain seq x y z
N MET A 1 9.12 9.78 3.14
CA MET A 1 9.01 8.37 3.55
C MET A 1 9.46 8.11 5.00
N MET A 2 10.70 8.44 5.42
CA MET A 2 11.24 8.05 6.74
C MET A 2 10.49 8.60 7.98
N ARG A 3 9.76 9.72 7.86
CA ARG A 3 9.03 10.32 8.98
C ARG A 3 7.79 9.53 9.44
N PHE A 4 7.32 8.59 8.63
CA PHE A 4 6.03 7.90 8.85
C PHE A 4 6.17 6.41 9.13
N LEU A 5 7.37 5.84 8.98
CA LEU A 5 7.62 4.41 9.12
C LEU A 5 6.55 3.54 8.42
N PRO A 6 6.22 3.80 7.13
CA PRO A 6 5.03 3.23 6.48
C PRO A 6 5.05 1.70 6.44
N CYS A 7 6.22 1.08 6.27
CA CYS A 7 6.33 -0.38 6.29
C CYS A 7 6.05 -0.96 7.68
N TYR A 8 6.55 -0.31 8.75
CA TYR A 8 6.23 -0.70 10.12
C TYR A 8 4.73 -0.58 10.38
N GLN A 9 4.13 0.56 9.99
CA GLN A 9 2.70 0.77 10.15
C GLN A 9 1.87 -0.27 9.39
N ALA A 10 2.21 -0.58 8.14
CA ALA A 10 1.51 -1.59 7.35
C ALA A 10 1.60 -2.99 8.01
N VAL A 11 2.78 -3.39 8.48
CA VAL A 11 2.95 -4.67 9.18
C VAL A 11 2.20 -4.68 10.52
N GLU A 12 2.22 -3.58 11.28
CA GLU A 12 1.45 -3.43 12.52
C GLU A 12 -0.07 -3.47 12.27
N SER A 13 -0.53 -2.89 11.17
CA SER A 13 -1.93 -2.96 10.73
C SER A 13 -2.33 -4.40 10.39
N MET A 14 -1.50 -5.15 9.66
CA MET A 14 -1.72 -6.58 9.42
C MET A 14 -1.67 -7.41 10.71
N ARG A 15 -0.78 -7.08 11.66
CA ARG A 15 -0.73 -7.74 12.99
C ARG A 15 -2.06 -7.58 13.74
N ARG A 16 -2.83 -6.52 13.47
CA ARG A 16 -4.17 -6.28 14.02
C ARG A 16 -5.30 -6.90 13.19
N GLY A 17 -4.99 -7.64 12.15
CA GLY A 17 -5.95 -8.38 11.33
C GLY A 17 -6.39 -7.69 10.03
N MET A 18 -5.77 -6.57 9.64
CA MET A 18 -6.06 -5.97 8.33
C MET A 18 -5.49 -6.82 7.18
N ALA A 19 -6.21 -6.87 6.07
CA ALA A 19 -5.70 -7.45 4.84
C ALA A 19 -4.55 -6.59 4.25
N PRO A 20 -3.65 -7.16 3.44
CA PRO A 20 -2.49 -6.44 2.89
C PRO A 20 -2.84 -5.14 2.13
N GLY A 21 -3.89 -5.16 1.31
CA GLY A 21 -4.36 -3.98 0.58
C GLY A 21 -4.81 -2.86 1.51
N ASP A 22 -5.66 -3.19 2.49
CA ASP A 22 -6.16 -2.23 3.49
C ASP A 22 -5.02 -1.66 4.35
N ALA A 23 -4.06 -2.51 4.73
CA ALA A 23 -2.89 -2.11 5.49
C ALA A 23 -1.97 -1.16 4.70
N ALA A 24 -1.82 -1.39 3.39
CA ALA A 24 -1.11 -0.48 2.49
C ALA A 24 -1.82 0.88 2.42
N GLU A 25 -3.14 0.86 2.23
CA GLU A 25 -3.96 2.07 2.14
C GLU A 25 -3.95 2.87 3.44
N ASP A 26 -4.07 2.24 4.61
CA ASP A 26 -3.95 2.90 5.92
C ASP A 26 -2.61 3.64 6.06
N ALA A 27 -1.49 3.00 5.67
CA ALA A 27 -0.18 3.61 5.71
C ALA A 27 -0.08 4.84 4.77
N VAL A 28 -0.63 4.75 3.55
CA VAL A 28 -0.64 5.86 2.58
C VAL A 28 -1.55 7.00 3.03
N ARG A 29 -2.77 6.71 3.51
CA ARG A 29 -3.71 7.72 4.02
C ARG A 29 -3.14 8.49 5.21
N ARG A 30 -2.36 7.86 6.09
CA ARG A 30 -1.65 8.55 7.19
C ARG A 30 -0.66 9.60 6.67
N MET A 31 0.02 9.31 5.56
CA MET A 31 0.93 10.26 4.93
C MET A 31 0.16 11.40 4.25
N LEU A 32 -0.90 11.07 3.51
CA LEU A 32 -1.78 12.03 2.83
C LEU A 32 -2.39 13.04 3.79
N ARG A 33 -2.95 12.59 4.93
CA ARG A 33 -3.53 13.48 5.95
C ARG A 33 -2.55 14.55 6.45
N ARG A 34 -1.24 14.25 6.46
CA ARG A 34 -0.20 15.18 6.93
C ARG A 34 0.46 15.98 5.81
N TYR A 35 0.55 15.38 4.63
CA TYR A 35 1.14 15.94 3.42
C TYR A 35 0.25 15.56 2.21
N PRO A 36 -0.77 16.37 1.88
CA PRO A 36 -1.76 16.01 0.86
C PRO A 36 -1.21 15.85 -0.56
N ARG A 37 -0.01 16.37 -0.81
CA ARG A 37 0.71 16.25 -2.09
C ARG A 37 1.85 15.22 -2.04
N VAL A 38 1.87 14.35 -1.03
CA VAL A 38 2.92 13.34 -0.90
C VAL A 38 2.85 12.39 -2.09
N GLN A 39 4.01 12.17 -2.72
CA GLN A 39 4.18 11.10 -3.66
C GLN A 39 4.74 9.90 -2.89
N ALA A 40 3.90 8.90 -2.59
CA ALA A 40 4.32 7.65 -1.94
C ALA A 40 3.61 6.42 -2.52
N GLY A 41 4.29 5.27 -2.50
CA GLY A 41 3.74 3.96 -2.85
C GLY A 41 4.26 2.91 -1.88
N VAL A 42 3.40 1.97 -1.49
CA VAL A 42 3.73 0.86 -0.57
C VAL A 42 3.17 -0.43 -1.14
N VAL A 43 3.99 -1.49 -1.14
CA VAL A 43 3.57 -2.87 -1.42
C VAL A 43 3.66 -3.64 -0.12
N VAL A 44 2.64 -4.46 0.15
CA VAL A 44 2.48 -5.21 1.38
C VAL A 44 2.17 -6.66 1.04
N VAL A 45 2.74 -7.58 1.81
CA VAL A 45 2.48 -9.02 1.71
C VAL A 45 2.37 -9.61 3.11
N ASP A 46 1.41 -10.51 3.32
CA ASP A 46 1.25 -11.22 4.59
C ASP A 46 1.89 -12.61 4.59
N ARG A 47 1.74 -13.32 5.72
CA ARG A 47 2.34 -14.65 5.92
C ARG A 47 1.67 -15.75 5.11
N GLU A 48 0.46 -15.51 4.61
CA GLU A 48 -0.27 -16.41 3.74
C GLU A 48 0.05 -16.15 2.25
N GLY A 49 0.90 -15.18 1.95
CA GLY A 49 1.30 -14.82 0.59
C GLY A 49 0.29 -13.96 -0.14
N ARG A 50 -0.75 -13.44 0.54
CA ARG A 50 -1.65 -12.44 -0.04
C ARG A 50 -0.88 -11.12 -0.10
N HIS A 51 -1.06 -10.38 -1.18
CA HIS A 51 -0.38 -9.11 -1.39
C HIS A 51 -1.39 -7.99 -1.68
N GLY A 52 -0.91 -6.75 -1.57
CA GLY A 52 -1.66 -5.56 -1.90
C GLY A 52 -0.73 -4.37 -2.02
N GLY A 53 -1.23 -3.29 -2.63
CA GLY A 53 -0.47 -2.06 -2.74
C GLY A 53 -1.39 -0.84 -2.66
N ALA A 54 -0.82 0.28 -2.22
CA ALA A 54 -1.47 1.57 -2.22
C ALA A 54 -0.46 2.64 -2.64
N ALA A 55 -0.93 3.66 -3.33
CA ALA A 55 -0.10 4.77 -3.75
C ALA A 55 -0.82 6.11 -3.65
N SER A 56 -0.09 7.20 -3.76
CA SER A 56 -0.59 8.57 -3.78
C SER A 56 0.25 9.39 -4.75
N GLY A 57 -0.41 10.18 -5.60
CA GLY A 57 0.23 11.11 -6.53
C GLY A 57 0.55 10.58 -7.93
N TRP A 58 0.42 9.27 -8.18
CA TRP A 58 0.52 8.65 -9.52
C TRP A 58 -0.11 7.25 -9.53
N THR A 59 -0.46 6.76 -10.71
CA THR A 59 -0.79 5.34 -10.93
C THR A 59 0.47 4.50 -10.76
N PHE A 60 0.50 3.71 -9.70
CA PHE A 60 1.66 2.93 -9.30
C PHE A 60 1.55 1.51 -9.84
N THR A 61 2.67 0.91 -10.24
CA THR A 61 2.72 -0.48 -10.69
C THR A 61 3.80 -1.24 -9.95
N TYR A 62 3.57 -2.52 -9.71
CA TYR A 62 4.57 -3.43 -9.17
C TYR A 62 4.44 -4.82 -9.80
N ALA A 63 5.55 -5.55 -9.84
CA ALA A 63 5.55 -6.93 -10.31
C ALA A 63 5.21 -7.87 -9.16
N PHE A 64 4.32 -8.83 -9.40
CA PHE A 64 4.00 -9.90 -8.46
C PHE A 64 4.26 -11.26 -9.09
N ARG A 65 4.84 -12.17 -8.31
CA ARG A 65 5.01 -13.57 -8.68
C ARG A 65 4.91 -14.44 -7.43
N GLY A 66 3.79 -15.14 -7.30
CA GLY A 66 3.58 -16.17 -6.30
C GLY A 66 4.24 -17.51 -6.67
N GLY A 67 4.32 -18.42 -5.71
CA GLY A 67 5.01 -19.71 -5.90
C GLY A 67 4.44 -20.61 -6.99
N ALA A 68 3.14 -20.50 -7.29
CA ALA A 68 2.47 -21.28 -8.34
C ALA A 68 2.50 -20.61 -9.73
N MET A 69 3.08 -19.41 -9.85
CA MET A 69 3.04 -18.63 -11.09
C MET A 69 4.24 -18.94 -11.99
N ALA A 70 3.95 -19.25 -13.26
CA ALA A 70 4.98 -19.48 -14.28
C ALA A 70 5.76 -18.19 -14.59
N GLU A 71 5.05 -17.05 -14.64
CA GLU A 71 5.60 -15.74 -14.98
C GLU A 71 5.15 -14.68 -13.96
N ALA A 72 5.81 -13.53 -13.93
CA ALA A 72 5.39 -12.41 -13.11
C ALA A 72 4.24 -11.65 -13.80
N GLU A 73 3.29 -11.17 -13.00
CA GLU A 73 2.26 -10.26 -13.47
C GLU A 73 2.55 -8.82 -13.03
N VAL A 74 2.05 -7.85 -13.79
CA VAL A 74 2.10 -6.44 -13.41
C VAL A 74 0.78 -6.07 -12.75
N VAL A 75 0.86 -5.65 -11.49
CA VAL A 75 -0.27 -5.16 -10.72
C VAL A 75 -0.30 -3.64 -10.82
N THR A 76 -1.45 -3.08 -11.18
CA THR A 76 -1.68 -1.63 -11.27
C THR A 76 -2.52 -1.16 -10.07
N VAL A 77 -2.08 -0.08 -9.45
CA VAL A 77 -2.70 0.52 -8.27
C VAL A 77 -3.03 1.98 -8.58
N GLU A 78 -4.32 2.30 -8.56
CA GLU A 78 -4.76 3.68 -8.70
C GLU A 78 -4.42 4.51 -7.45
N PRO A 79 -4.08 5.79 -7.60
CA PRO A 79 -3.71 6.63 -6.48
C PRO A 79 -4.88 6.85 -5.53
N VAL A 80 -4.61 6.69 -4.24
CA VAL A 80 -5.49 7.10 -3.16
C VAL A 80 -5.56 8.62 -3.13
N HIS A 81 -6.78 9.14 -3.17
CA HIS A 81 -7.07 10.54 -2.93
C HIS A 81 -7.60 10.71 -1.51
N ASP A 82 -7.19 11.80 -0.85
CA ASP A 82 -7.86 12.25 0.36
C ASP A 82 -9.16 12.91 -0.12
N VAL A 83 -10.31 12.32 0.19
CA VAL A 83 -11.58 13.00 0.01
C VAL A 83 -11.72 13.93 1.21
N PRO A 84 -11.75 15.26 1.06
CA PRO A 84 -12.34 16.08 2.09
C PRO A 84 -13.83 15.75 2.08
N GLU A 85 -14.31 15.03 3.09
CA GLU A 85 -15.74 15.05 3.40
C GLU A 85 -16.11 16.52 3.66
N LEU A 86 -16.95 17.08 2.79
CA LEU A 86 -17.69 18.32 3.01
C LEU A 86 -19.05 17.97 3.63
#